data_AF-A0A960R427-F1
#
_entry.id   AF-A0A960R427-F1
#
_cell.length_a   1.000
_cell.length_b   1.000
_cell.length_c   1.000
_cell.angle_alpha   90.00
_cell.angle_beta   90.00
_cell.angle_gamma   90.00
#
_symmetry.space_group_name_H-M   'P 1'
#
loop_
_entity.id
_entity.type
_entity.pdbx_description
1 polymer ?
#
loop_
_entity_poly.entity_id
_entity_poly.type
_entity_poly.pdbx_seq_one_letter_code
_entity_poly.pdbx_strand_id
1 'polypeptide(L)'
;MKSFSKTMLAIAGFAALGASAAMAAPWPPVNGDLLLGFQAAGGTGSTTNVFVNLGPAYEFRDNAAQGVVANINSELTAAFGASWYTRTDVFFGVIANRSNSSSAPDENGDPTRTLYVSRTTTTPGAAALRTGFTSSALGVVGTKLQGQVGAVDDIVANGNQVMTMTQSGNPTQWNNSWTTWNPLLSGGASQGAAYTVIGGGIQNHLGVGGAYTYVDVQRITAATGSCTFIGSVGIGSNGDVFLTSGEVTINPSVTTKKNKDGGTVSGGGTFVAGEETGFDATPDPGNTFVRWVVKRANGDKEYYYGTHLDIALFEGDTIEAEFARMSGKFTGLAVGDPTAHNNTGFASLSLTATGKLSATVAFGGQKWVYKGTLAAAGSGVTLTNKSGNGPTLTVSSAVGIHIDGDINGTAFTLHKVLWKKNSNEYLFGGLHTACLAEDGITEYGHSLIKISSTSGAATIKGQLPNGTKYTSSTVVEASDNSLPFYGLIKGGASS
;
A
#
# COMPACT_ATOMS: atom_id res chain seq x y z
N MET A 1 -67.74 8.28 -15.47
CA MET A 1 -66.63 9.07 -16.06
C MET A 1 -65.32 8.45 -15.60
N LYS A 2 -64.63 7.73 -16.49
CA LYS A 2 -63.35 7.06 -16.21
C LYS A 2 -62.22 8.04 -16.57
N SER A 3 -61.39 8.39 -15.59
CA SER A 3 -60.24 9.27 -15.76
C SER A 3 -59.10 8.52 -16.47
N PHE A 4 -58.69 9.01 -17.64
CA PHE A 4 -57.50 8.56 -18.36
C PHE A 4 -56.28 9.33 -17.83
N SER A 5 -55.38 8.63 -17.15
CA SER A 5 -54.04 9.11 -16.82
C SER A 5 -53.17 9.11 -18.08
N LYS A 6 -52.74 10.29 -18.53
CA LYS A 6 -51.72 10.45 -19.57
C LYS A 6 -50.35 10.41 -18.92
N THR A 7 -49.64 9.30 -19.08
CA THR A 7 -48.22 9.17 -18.74
C THR A 7 -47.40 9.96 -19.77
N MET A 8 -46.82 11.08 -19.35
CA MET A 8 -45.77 11.77 -20.09
C MET A 8 -44.47 10.96 -19.97
N LEU A 9 -43.99 10.44 -21.10
CA LEU A 9 -42.68 9.79 -21.21
C LEU A 9 -41.63 10.90 -21.34
N ALA A 10 -40.93 11.22 -20.26
CA ALA A 10 -39.78 12.12 -20.29
C ALA A 10 -38.57 11.35 -20.85
N ILE A 11 -38.20 11.66 -22.09
CA ILE A 11 -36.92 11.24 -22.69
C ILE A 11 -35.83 12.09 -22.04
N ALA A 12 -35.11 11.52 -21.08
CA ALA A 12 -33.88 12.10 -20.56
C ALA A 12 -32.79 11.92 -21.62
N GLY A 13 -32.55 12.96 -22.42
CA GLY A 13 -31.36 13.07 -23.24
C GLY A 13 -30.14 13.21 -22.33
N PHE A 14 -29.39 12.12 -22.15
CA PHE A 14 -28.04 12.19 -21.62
C PHE A 14 -27.17 12.92 -22.66
N ALA A 15 -26.99 14.22 -22.48
CA ALA A 15 -25.85 14.91 -23.05
C ALA A 15 -24.60 14.33 -22.36
N ALA A 16 -23.84 13.52 -23.09
CA ALA A 16 -22.47 13.21 -22.72
C ALA A 16 -21.71 14.54 -22.70
N LEU A 17 -21.56 15.13 -21.51
CA LEU A 17 -20.53 16.12 -21.24
C LEU A 17 -19.21 15.38 -21.46
N GLY A 18 -18.68 15.42 -22.68
CA GLY A 18 -17.33 14.96 -22.95
C GLY A 18 -16.40 15.77 -22.05
N ALA A 19 -15.69 15.08 -21.15
CA ALA A 19 -14.60 15.71 -20.42
C ALA A 19 -13.64 16.29 -21.48
N SER A 20 -13.57 17.62 -21.54
CA SER A 20 -12.52 18.29 -22.29
C SER A 20 -11.19 17.79 -21.73
N ALA A 21 -10.36 17.16 -22.56
CA ALA A 21 -9.02 16.77 -22.16
C ALA A 21 -8.30 18.01 -21.63
N ALA A 22 -7.63 17.89 -20.48
CA ALA A 22 -6.85 18.99 -19.93
C ALA A 22 -5.74 19.35 -20.93
N MET A 23 -5.75 20.58 -21.44
CA MET A 23 -4.78 21.09 -22.40
C MET A 23 -4.01 22.24 -21.77
N ALA A 24 -2.71 22.29 -22.07
CA ALA A 24 -1.85 23.40 -21.67
C ALA A 24 -2.37 24.75 -22.19
N ALA A 25 -1.87 25.85 -21.61
CA ALA A 25 -2.22 27.19 -22.05
C ALA A 25 -1.73 27.49 -23.48
N PRO A 26 -2.32 28.50 -24.17
CA PRO A 26 -1.86 29.02 -25.45
C PRO A 26 -0.35 29.12 -25.59
N TRP A 27 0.17 28.57 -26.69
CA TRP A 27 1.54 28.82 -27.16
C TRP A 27 1.52 29.88 -28.27
N PRO A 28 2.44 30.86 -28.27
CA PRO A 28 3.61 30.99 -27.40
C PRO A 28 3.31 31.61 -26.02
N PRO A 29 4.18 31.36 -25.02
CA PRO A 29 4.06 31.95 -23.70
C PRO A 29 4.36 33.45 -23.72
N VAL A 30 3.65 34.20 -22.88
CA VAL A 30 3.94 35.62 -22.65
C VAL A 30 4.78 35.83 -21.38
N ASN A 31 5.40 37.01 -21.24
CA ASN A 31 6.07 37.35 -19.99
C ASN A 31 5.09 37.29 -18.82
N GLY A 32 5.47 36.60 -17.75
CA GLY A 32 4.61 36.31 -16.61
C GLY A 32 3.92 34.95 -16.66
N ASP A 33 3.98 34.21 -17.77
CA ASP A 33 3.50 32.83 -17.83
C ASP A 33 4.44 31.85 -17.12
N LEU A 34 3.86 30.85 -16.46
CA LEU A 34 4.57 29.72 -15.88
C LEU A 34 4.95 28.73 -16.98
N LEU A 35 6.25 28.53 -17.12
CA LEU A 35 6.82 27.53 -18.00
C LEU A 35 7.31 26.34 -17.19
N LEU A 36 6.70 25.20 -17.43
CA LEU A 36 7.16 23.89 -16.97
C LEU A 36 8.14 23.33 -18.00
N GLY A 37 9.38 23.09 -17.59
CA GLY A 37 10.45 22.58 -18.44
C GLY A 37 10.94 21.21 -17.98
N PHE A 38 11.30 20.35 -18.95
CA PHE A 38 11.89 19.04 -18.74
C PHE A 38 13.22 18.91 -19.49
N GLN A 39 14.18 18.20 -18.90
CA GLN A 39 15.43 17.80 -19.55
C GLN A 39 15.93 16.45 -18.99
N ALA A 40 16.74 15.72 -19.76
CA ALA A 40 17.40 14.51 -19.28
C ALA A 40 18.91 14.74 -19.07
N ALA A 41 19.46 14.23 -17.96
CA ALA A 41 20.88 14.26 -17.66
C ALA A 41 21.72 13.35 -18.57
N GLY A 42 21.08 12.34 -19.16
CA GLY A 42 21.70 11.32 -20.00
C GLY A 42 20.69 10.48 -20.76
N GLY A 43 21.18 9.45 -21.46
CA GLY A 43 20.35 8.48 -22.16
C GLY A 43 19.45 9.08 -23.25
N THR A 44 18.31 8.42 -23.47
CA THR A 44 17.28 8.86 -24.43
C THR A 44 16.76 10.24 -24.05
N GLY A 45 16.78 11.18 -24.99
CA GLY A 45 16.32 12.55 -24.78
C GLY A 45 17.33 13.50 -24.11
N SER A 46 18.59 13.09 -23.93
CA SER A 46 19.66 13.95 -23.37
C SER A 46 19.95 15.24 -24.16
N THR A 47 19.54 15.29 -25.43
CA THR A 47 19.65 16.47 -26.30
C THR A 47 18.29 17.11 -26.60
N THR A 48 17.29 16.85 -25.75
CA THR A 48 15.91 17.26 -25.94
C THR A 48 15.37 17.92 -24.68
N ASN A 49 14.75 19.09 -24.84
CA ASN A 49 13.99 19.74 -23.79
C ASN A 49 12.51 19.79 -24.20
N VAL A 50 11.62 19.61 -23.22
CA VAL A 50 10.17 19.72 -23.41
C VAL A 50 9.65 20.86 -22.54
N PHE A 51 8.80 21.72 -23.10
CA PHE A 51 8.23 22.87 -22.41
C PHE A 51 6.72 22.87 -22.51
N VAL A 52 6.07 23.27 -21.43
CA VAL A 52 4.61 23.38 -21.33
C VAL A 52 4.28 24.75 -20.76
N ASN A 53 3.42 25.49 -21.45
CA ASN A 53 2.85 26.72 -20.89
C ASN A 53 1.71 26.36 -19.92
N LEU A 54 1.87 26.71 -18.64
CA LEU A 54 0.85 26.50 -17.61
C LEU A 54 -0.07 27.72 -17.43
N GLY A 55 0.16 28.79 -18.20
CA GLY A 55 -0.60 30.02 -18.15
C GLY A 55 -0.04 31.05 -17.18
N PRO A 56 -0.77 32.16 -16.93
CA PRO A 56 -0.25 33.29 -16.20
C PRO A 56 0.04 32.97 -14.73
N ALA A 57 1.23 33.35 -14.24
CA ALA A 57 1.66 33.04 -12.87
C ALA A 57 0.76 33.66 -11.79
N TYR A 58 0.13 34.81 -12.06
CA TYR A 58 -0.78 35.44 -11.10
C TYR A 58 -2.05 34.60 -10.90
N GLU A 59 -2.53 33.90 -11.93
CA GLU A 59 -3.71 33.02 -11.79
C GLU A 59 -3.39 31.81 -10.92
N PHE A 60 -2.18 31.26 -11.06
CA PHE A 60 -1.71 30.21 -10.16
C PHE A 60 -1.47 30.72 -8.74
N ARG A 61 -0.87 31.91 -8.58
CA ARG A 61 -0.64 32.52 -7.25
C ARG A 61 -1.95 32.78 -6.51
N ASP A 62 -2.96 33.29 -7.22
CA ASP A 62 -4.23 33.71 -6.63
C ASP A 62 -5.24 32.55 -6.55
N ASN A 63 -5.02 31.48 -7.32
CA ASN A 63 -5.79 30.24 -7.29
C ASN A 63 -4.90 29.03 -7.62
N ALA A 64 -4.17 28.54 -6.62
CA ALA A 64 -3.19 27.48 -6.82
C ALA A 64 -3.79 26.06 -6.96
N ALA A 65 -5.05 25.86 -6.57
CA ALA A 65 -5.72 24.56 -6.63
C ALA A 65 -6.54 24.42 -7.93
N GLN A 66 -5.85 24.22 -9.05
CA GLN A 66 -6.49 24.10 -10.36
C GLN A 66 -6.73 22.65 -10.80
N GLY A 67 -6.19 21.67 -10.07
CA GLY A 67 -6.31 20.26 -10.43
C GLY A 67 -5.41 19.91 -11.63
N VAL A 68 -5.87 19.00 -12.50
CA VAL A 68 -5.14 18.61 -13.71
C VAL A 68 -5.32 19.68 -14.79
N VAL A 69 -4.21 20.29 -15.22
CA VAL A 69 -4.20 21.38 -16.21
C VAL A 69 -3.66 20.96 -17.58
N ALA A 70 -2.92 19.87 -17.66
CA ALA A 70 -2.46 19.29 -18.93
C ALA A 70 -2.22 17.79 -18.80
N ASN A 71 -2.31 17.05 -19.90
CA ASN A 71 -1.72 15.71 -20.02
C ASN A 71 -0.64 15.73 -21.10
N ILE A 72 0.59 15.35 -20.72
CA ILE A 72 1.79 15.44 -21.57
C ILE A 72 2.46 14.07 -21.79
N ASN A 73 1.71 12.98 -21.62
CA ASN A 73 2.26 11.63 -21.69
C ASN A 73 2.83 11.30 -23.06
N SER A 74 2.14 11.70 -24.13
CA SER A 74 2.58 11.47 -25.50
C SER A 74 3.93 12.12 -25.78
N GLU A 75 4.10 13.36 -25.32
CA GLU A 75 5.27 14.18 -25.56
C GLU A 75 6.47 13.68 -24.74
N LEU A 76 6.25 13.37 -23.46
CA LEU A 76 7.31 12.81 -22.62
C LEU A 76 7.70 11.39 -23.07
N THR A 77 6.75 10.58 -23.54
CA THR A 77 7.05 9.27 -24.14
C THR A 77 7.87 9.42 -25.40
N ALA A 78 7.54 10.37 -26.28
CA ALA A 78 8.29 10.63 -27.50
C ALA A 78 9.70 11.16 -27.22
N ALA A 79 9.87 12.06 -26.24
CA ALA A 79 11.15 12.67 -25.92
C ALA A 79 12.08 11.76 -25.09
N PHE A 80 11.53 11.05 -24.10
CA PHE A 80 12.30 10.36 -23.05
C PHE A 80 12.02 8.85 -22.96
N GLY A 81 11.14 8.30 -23.81
CA GLY A 81 10.76 6.89 -23.84
C GLY A 81 9.60 6.54 -22.89
N ALA A 82 8.97 5.38 -23.10
CA ALA A 82 7.73 4.99 -22.41
C ALA A 82 7.84 4.85 -20.87
N SER A 83 9.06 4.70 -20.35
CA SER A 83 9.34 4.58 -18.90
C SER A 83 9.83 5.89 -18.27
N TRP A 84 9.62 7.03 -18.93
CA TRP A 84 10.11 8.36 -18.51
C TRP A 84 9.81 8.69 -17.05
N TYR A 85 8.65 8.28 -16.52
CA TYR A 85 8.22 8.57 -15.14
C TYR A 85 9.01 7.81 -14.07
N THR A 86 9.67 6.70 -14.43
CA THR A 86 10.55 5.92 -13.52
C THR A 86 12.01 6.36 -13.59
N ARG A 87 12.35 7.25 -14.51
CA ARG A 87 13.73 7.65 -14.78
C ARG A 87 14.20 8.72 -13.80
N THR A 88 15.24 8.41 -13.03
CA THR A 88 15.90 9.35 -12.12
C THR A 88 16.82 10.34 -12.83
N ASP A 89 17.08 10.14 -14.13
CA ASP A 89 17.86 11.06 -14.95
C ASP A 89 16.99 12.05 -15.74
N VAL A 90 15.66 12.03 -15.59
CA VAL A 90 14.75 13.03 -16.16
C VAL A 90 14.37 14.03 -15.08
N PHE A 91 14.62 15.31 -15.35
CA PHE A 91 14.42 16.43 -14.45
C PHE A 91 13.33 17.36 -14.98
N PHE A 92 12.58 17.97 -14.07
CA PHE A 92 11.61 19.00 -14.41
C PHE A 92 11.61 20.15 -13.39
N GLY A 93 11.22 21.34 -13.83
CA GLY A 93 11.02 22.49 -12.96
C GLY A 93 10.11 23.53 -13.59
N VAL A 94 9.79 24.56 -12.83
CA VAL A 94 8.88 25.64 -13.24
C VAL A 94 9.58 26.99 -13.08
N ILE A 95 9.44 27.84 -14.08
CA ILE A 95 9.91 29.22 -14.07
C ILE A 95 8.84 30.17 -14.57
N ALA A 96 8.86 31.41 -14.11
CA ALA A 96 8.29 32.54 -14.83
C ALA A 96 9.12 33.78 -14.52
N ASN A 97 9.13 34.71 -15.47
CA ASN A 97 9.66 36.05 -15.26
C ASN A 97 8.63 37.06 -15.71
N ARG A 98 8.24 37.94 -14.78
CA ARG A 98 7.31 39.02 -15.09
C ARG A 98 8.01 40.16 -15.84
N SER A 99 9.18 40.58 -15.36
CA SER A 99 9.99 41.62 -16.02
C SER A 99 11.41 41.63 -15.46
N ASN A 100 12.42 41.94 -16.29
CA ASN A 100 13.79 42.20 -15.83
C ASN A 100 14.06 43.69 -15.52
N SER A 101 13.12 44.58 -15.88
CA SER A 101 13.25 46.02 -15.69
C SER A 101 13.29 46.37 -14.20
N SER A 102 14.06 47.38 -13.81
CA SER A 102 14.03 47.93 -12.44
C SER A 102 12.97 49.01 -12.26
N SER A 103 12.26 49.39 -13.32
CA SER A 103 11.33 50.52 -13.32
C SER A 103 9.99 50.19 -13.98
N ALA A 104 9.70 48.91 -14.23
CA ALA A 104 8.36 48.52 -14.69
C ALA A 104 7.34 48.79 -13.57
N PRO A 105 6.13 49.31 -13.89
CA PRO A 105 5.07 49.52 -12.90
C PRO A 105 4.66 48.18 -12.28
N ASP A 106 4.02 48.19 -11.12
CA ASP A 106 3.45 46.96 -10.56
C ASP A 106 2.30 46.46 -11.45
N GLU A 107 2.15 45.14 -11.58
CA GLU A 107 1.14 44.53 -12.46
C GLU A 107 0.60 43.26 -11.84
N ASN A 108 -0.72 43.12 -11.79
CA ASN A 108 -1.40 41.96 -11.18
C ASN A 108 -0.87 41.64 -9.77
N GLY A 109 -0.54 42.67 -8.98
CA GLY A 109 0.04 42.54 -7.64
C GLY A 109 1.52 42.15 -7.61
N ASP A 110 2.17 41.98 -8.76
CA ASP A 110 3.60 41.71 -8.91
C ASP A 110 4.42 42.99 -9.08
N PRO A 111 5.32 43.28 -8.12
CA PRO A 111 6.25 44.37 -8.29
C PRO A 111 7.25 44.08 -9.41
N THR A 112 8.01 45.10 -9.78
CA THR A 112 9.11 44.98 -10.73
C THR A 112 10.10 43.87 -10.31
N ARG A 113 10.66 43.13 -11.28
CA ARG A 113 11.55 41.97 -11.04
C ARG A 113 10.96 40.88 -10.14
N THR A 114 9.68 40.57 -10.33
CA THR A 114 9.09 39.37 -9.73
C THR A 114 9.44 38.14 -10.57
N LEU A 115 9.97 37.13 -9.89
CA LEU A 115 10.32 35.83 -10.46
C LEU A 115 9.47 34.76 -9.79
N TYR A 116 9.09 33.75 -10.57
CA TYR A 116 8.53 32.52 -10.05
C TYR A 116 9.50 31.41 -10.39
N VAL A 117 9.94 30.66 -9.39
CA VAL A 117 10.91 29.58 -9.58
C VAL A 117 10.57 28.42 -8.68
N SER A 118 10.74 27.22 -9.20
CA SER A 118 10.51 26.02 -8.42
C SER A 118 11.65 25.69 -7.45
N ARG A 119 11.32 24.84 -6.48
CA ARG A 119 12.23 24.18 -5.56
C ARG A 119 11.79 22.74 -5.37
N THR A 120 12.77 21.86 -5.19
CA THR A 120 12.53 20.43 -5.01
C THR A 120 11.70 20.19 -3.77
N THR A 121 10.73 19.27 -3.84
CA THR A 121 9.99 18.81 -2.66
C THR A 121 9.53 17.37 -2.83
N THR A 122 9.38 16.66 -1.72
CA THR A 122 8.68 15.36 -1.67
C THR A 122 7.21 15.52 -1.30
N THR A 123 6.86 16.64 -0.67
CA THR A 123 5.51 16.94 -0.18
C THR A 123 5.14 18.35 -0.66
N PRO A 124 4.00 18.54 -1.34
CA PRO A 124 3.53 19.87 -1.73
C PRO A 124 3.60 20.85 -0.55
N GLY A 125 4.14 22.05 -0.78
CA GLY A 125 4.26 23.12 0.21
C GLY A 125 5.40 22.97 1.24
N ALA A 126 6.13 21.86 1.25
CA ALA A 126 7.15 21.59 2.26
C ALA A 126 8.54 22.20 1.95
N ALA A 127 8.80 22.67 0.72
CA ALA A 127 10.09 23.22 0.36
C ALA A 127 10.36 24.52 1.12
N ALA A 128 11.51 24.58 1.80
CA ALA A 128 11.96 25.79 2.49
C ALA A 128 11.97 27.00 1.54
N LEU A 129 11.58 28.17 2.03
CA LEU A 129 11.64 29.41 1.26
C LEU A 129 13.10 29.79 0.98
N ARG A 130 13.35 30.34 -0.20
CA ARG A 130 14.66 30.91 -0.53
C ARG A 130 14.83 32.28 0.13
N THR A 131 16.07 32.66 0.40
CA THR A 131 16.39 33.92 1.08
C THR A 131 17.63 34.56 0.45
N GLY A 132 17.86 35.85 0.74
CA GLY A 132 19.10 36.53 0.39
C GLY A 132 19.20 37.08 -1.03
N PHE A 133 18.09 37.27 -1.74
CA PHE A 133 18.12 37.87 -3.08
C PHE A 133 18.14 39.39 -3.03
N THR A 134 19.13 39.99 -3.71
CA THR A 134 19.18 41.43 -3.96
C THR A 134 18.44 41.75 -5.25
N SER A 135 17.95 43.00 -5.39
CA SER A 135 17.33 43.46 -6.65
C SER A 135 18.25 43.28 -7.86
N SER A 136 19.57 43.48 -7.69
CA SER A 136 20.56 43.26 -8.75
C SER A 136 20.66 41.79 -9.14
N ALA A 137 20.65 40.87 -8.16
CA ALA A 137 20.66 39.44 -8.42
C ALA A 137 19.39 39.00 -9.18
N LEU A 138 18.23 39.53 -8.81
CA LEU A 138 16.97 39.28 -9.51
C LEU A 138 16.97 39.86 -10.93
N GLY A 139 17.63 41.00 -11.15
CA GLY A 139 17.85 41.54 -12.50
C GLY A 139 18.65 40.58 -13.39
N VAL A 140 19.73 39.99 -12.87
CA VAL A 140 20.54 38.99 -13.59
C VAL A 140 19.69 37.76 -13.97
N VAL A 141 18.91 37.23 -13.02
CA VAL A 141 18.03 36.09 -13.28
C VAL A 141 16.94 36.45 -14.29
N GLY A 142 16.28 37.61 -14.11
CA GLY A 142 15.23 38.09 -14.99
C GLY A 142 15.70 38.26 -16.44
N THR A 143 16.91 38.79 -16.67
CA THR A 143 17.47 38.89 -18.03
C THR A 143 17.66 37.52 -18.69
N LYS A 144 18.15 36.53 -17.94
CA LYS A 144 18.35 35.18 -18.47
C LYS A 144 17.02 34.46 -18.72
N LEU A 145 16.06 34.59 -17.80
CA LEU A 145 14.72 34.04 -17.97
C LEU A 145 14.00 34.66 -19.18
N GLN A 146 14.11 35.97 -19.38
CA GLN A 146 13.52 36.62 -20.55
C GLN A 146 14.17 36.15 -21.85
N GLY A 147 15.51 36.00 -21.88
CA GLY A 147 16.20 35.42 -23.02
C GLY A 147 15.75 33.98 -23.31
N GLN A 148 15.46 33.20 -22.27
CA GLN A 148 14.93 31.85 -22.40
C GLN A 148 13.48 31.82 -22.88
N VAL A 149 12.60 32.70 -22.37
CA VAL A 149 11.21 32.83 -22.85
C VAL A 149 11.21 33.20 -24.33
N GLY A 150 12.03 34.17 -24.74
CA GLY A 150 12.19 34.52 -26.16
C GLY A 150 12.75 33.37 -27.01
N ALA A 151 13.66 32.57 -26.46
CA ALA A 151 14.19 31.40 -27.18
C ALA A 151 13.12 30.31 -27.39
N VAL A 152 12.17 30.14 -26.48
CA VAL A 152 11.10 29.15 -26.66
C VAL A 152 9.95 29.68 -27.53
N ASP A 153 9.66 30.97 -27.49
CA ASP A 153 8.65 31.66 -28.32
C ASP A 153 8.88 31.42 -29.83
N ASP A 154 10.14 31.40 -30.26
CA ASP A 154 10.54 31.13 -31.65
C ASP A 154 10.20 29.71 -32.17
N ILE A 155 9.79 28.79 -31.30
CA ILE A 155 9.55 27.38 -31.65
C ILE A 155 8.06 27.09 -31.59
N VAL A 156 7.53 26.52 -32.67
CA VAL A 156 6.11 26.11 -32.76
C VAL A 156 5.84 24.93 -31.82
N ALA A 157 4.79 25.02 -31.02
CA ALA A 157 4.34 23.92 -30.18
C ALA A 157 3.68 22.79 -30.97
N ASN A 158 3.73 21.58 -30.42
CA ASN A 158 3.00 20.41 -30.91
C ASN A 158 1.49 20.56 -30.62
N GLY A 159 0.68 19.60 -31.07
CA GLY A 159 -0.79 19.65 -30.97
C GLY A 159 -1.38 19.88 -29.56
N ASN A 160 -0.65 19.53 -28.49
CA ASN A 160 -1.06 19.76 -27.11
C ASN A 160 -0.54 21.08 -26.50
N GLN A 161 -0.06 22.01 -27.34
CA GLN A 161 0.56 23.27 -26.88
C GLN A 161 1.82 23.04 -26.02
N VAL A 162 2.41 21.86 -26.19
CA VAL A 162 3.69 21.44 -25.63
C VAL A 162 4.75 21.62 -26.70
N MET A 163 5.84 22.32 -26.37
CA MET A 163 6.94 22.56 -27.28
C MET A 163 8.08 21.56 -27.01
N THR A 164 8.65 21.01 -28.09
CA THR A 164 9.85 20.16 -28.03
C THR A 164 10.99 20.86 -28.74
N MET A 165 12.10 21.06 -28.04
CA MET A 165 13.31 21.67 -28.57
C MET A 165 14.44 20.65 -28.58
N THR A 166 15.17 20.55 -29.70
CA THR A 166 16.32 19.65 -29.82
C THR A 166 17.60 20.44 -30.06
N GLN A 167 18.72 19.95 -29.54
CA GLN A 167 20.01 20.62 -29.69
C GLN A 167 20.42 20.81 -31.16
N SER A 168 20.15 19.82 -32.01
CA SER A 168 20.48 19.87 -33.44
C SER A 168 19.47 20.66 -34.27
N GLY A 169 18.18 20.60 -33.92
CA GLY A 169 17.12 21.32 -34.64
C GLY A 169 17.05 22.81 -34.28
N ASN A 170 17.48 23.18 -33.08
CA ASN A 170 17.33 24.54 -32.53
C ASN A 170 18.61 25.03 -31.82
N PRO A 171 19.78 25.05 -32.47
CA PRO A 171 21.06 25.28 -31.80
C PRO A 171 21.16 26.67 -31.14
N THR A 172 20.57 27.71 -31.75
CA THR A 172 20.56 29.07 -31.20
C THR A 172 19.68 29.14 -29.94
N GLN A 173 18.45 28.63 -30.04
CA GLN A 173 17.51 28.60 -28.91
C GLN A 173 18.04 27.72 -27.79
N TRP A 174 18.61 26.55 -28.12
CA TRP A 174 19.24 25.62 -27.18
C TRP A 174 20.30 26.30 -26.32
N ASN A 175 21.21 27.06 -26.94
CA ASN A 175 22.27 27.76 -26.21
C ASN A 175 21.73 28.88 -25.30
N ASN A 176 20.51 29.37 -25.53
CA ASN A 176 19.80 30.31 -24.68
C ASN A 176 18.74 29.65 -23.79
N SER A 177 18.74 28.32 -23.68
CA SER A 177 17.64 27.56 -23.08
C SER A 177 17.91 27.09 -21.65
N TRP A 178 16.95 26.31 -21.16
CA TRP A 178 16.94 25.61 -19.87
C TRP A 178 18.25 24.86 -19.58
N THR A 179 18.84 24.14 -20.54
CA THR A 179 20.06 23.35 -20.29
C THR A 179 21.27 24.24 -19.98
N THR A 180 21.40 25.39 -20.66
CA THR A 180 22.49 26.35 -20.40
C THR A 180 22.31 27.06 -19.07
N TRP A 181 21.09 27.52 -18.81
CA TRP A 181 20.82 28.37 -17.65
C TRP A 181 20.44 27.61 -16.39
N ASN A 182 20.13 26.33 -16.49
CA ASN A 182 19.80 25.45 -15.37
C ASN A 182 20.58 24.14 -15.48
N PRO A 183 21.93 24.20 -15.40
CA PRO A 183 22.77 23.07 -15.72
C PRO A 183 22.67 21.97 -14.65
N LEU A 184 22.61 20.73 -15.11
CA LEU A 184 22.83 19.55 -14.29
C LEU A 184 24.34 19.36 -14.09
N LEU A 185 24.77 19.04 -12.87
CA LEU A 185 26.19 18.79 -12.58
C LEU A 185 26.62 17.44 -13.17
N SER A 186 27.92 17.30 -13.44
CA SER A 186 28.50 16.06 -13.98
C SER A 186 28.14 14.86 -13.10
N GLY A 187 27.59 13.81 -13.72
CA GLY A 187 27.03 12.65 -13.03
C GLY A 187 25.51 12.70 -12.79
N GLY A 188 24.84 13.80 -13.16
CA GLY A 188 23.39 13.89 -13.28
C GLY A 188 22.59 13.85 -11.98
N ALA A 189 23.22 13.61 -10.83
CA ALA A 189 22.54 13.45 -9.53
C ALA A 189 22.33 14.78 -8.77
N SER A 190 22.85 15.89 -9.26
CA SER A 190 22.80 17.19 -8.54
C SER A 190 22.73 18.35 -9.51
N GLN A 191 22.12 19.45 -9.07
CA GLN A 191 21.97 20.66 -9.88
C GLN A 191 22.98 21.73 -9.51
N GLY A 192 23.44 22.47 -10.53
CA GLY A 192 24.24 23.67 -10.32
C GLY A 192 23.39 24.85 -9.83
N ALA A 193 24.03 26.01 -9.74
CA ALA A 193 23.29 27.26 -9.50
C ALA A 193 22.48 27.62 -10.76
N ALA A 194 21.16 27.54 -10.65
CA ALA A 194 20.27 27.94 -11.73
C ALA A 194 20.38 29.46 -11.94
N TYR A 195 20.46 29.85 -13.19
CA TYR A 195 20.64 31.22 -13.66
C TYR A 195 21.83 31.92 -12.97
N THR A 196 22.86 31.16 -12.57
CA THR A 196 24.07 31.57 -11.81
C THR A 196 23.83 32.18 -10.43
N VAL A 197 22.57 32.28 -9.99
CA VAL A 197 22.18 33.01 -8.77
C VAL A 197 21.41 32.11 -7.82
N ILE A 198 20.55 31.23 -8.34
CA ILE A 198 19.66 30.40 -7.54
C ILE A 198 20.39 29.11 -7.15
N GLY A 199 20.94 29.09 -5.93
CA GLY A 199 21.62 27.92 -5.38
C GLY A 199 20.70 26.71 -5.18
N GLY A 200 21.27 25.51 -5.29
CA GLY A 200 20.56 24.23 -5.10
C GLY A 200 19.67 23.81 -6.28
N GLY A 201 19.77 24.50 -7.43
CA GLY A 201 18.93 24.23 -8.59
C GLY A 201 17.47 24.62 -8.40
N ILE A 202 16.64 24.34 -9.41
CA ILE A 202 15.19 24.57 -9.37
C ILE A 202 14.36 23.34 -9.74
N GLN A 203 14.98 22.22 -10.10
CA GLN A 203 14.31 21.06 -10.68
C GLN A 203 14.14 19.95 -9.65
N ASN A 204 13.18 19.07 -9.83
CA ASN A 204 13.18 17.76 -9.19
C ASN A 204 13.42 16.68 -10.25
N HIS A 205 13.91 15.51 -9.85
CA HIS A 205 14.00 14.37 -10.75
C HIS A 205 12.79 13.46 -10.58
N LEU A 206 12.38 12.83 -11.67
CA LEU A 206 11.36 11.79 -11.65
C LEU A 206 11.93 10.49 -11.03
N GLY A 207 11.16 9.40 -11.06
CA GLY A 207 11.64 8.10 -10.58
C GLY A 207 11.87 8.01 -9.07
N VAL A 208 11.40 8.98 -8.27
CA VAL A 208 11.49 8.96 -6.80
C VAL A 208 10.45 8.06 -6.13
N GLY A 209 9.57 7.40 -6.90
CA GLY A 209 8.42 6.66 -6.38
C GLY A 209 7.23 7.58 -6.04
N GLY A 210 6.03 7.01 -5.94
CA GLY A 210 4.77 7.75 -5.71
C GLY A 210 3.96 8.03 -6.98
N ALA A 211 2.69 8.42 -6.81
CA ALA A 211 1.78 8.71 -7.93
C ALA A 211 2.17 9.98 -8.70
N TYR A 212 2.77 10.95 -8.00
CA TYR A 212 3.25 12.22 -8.56
C TYR A 212 4.63 12.56 -8.01
N THR A 213 5.43 13.25 -8.83
CA THR A 213 6.63 13.96 -8.37
C THR A 213 6.36 15.45 -8.35
N TYR A 214 6.78 16.15 -7.30
CA TYR A 214 6.43 17.55 -7.07
C TYR A 214 7.61 18.52 -7.13
N VAL A 215 7.29 19.76 -7.49
CA VAL A 215 8.09 20.94 -7.16
C VAL A 215 7.21 22.01 -6.54
N ASP A 216 7.76 22.74 -5.57
CA ASP A 216 7.10 23.91 -5.00
C ASP A 216 7.52 25.17 -5.74
N VAL A 217 6.54 25.93 -6.23
CA VAL A 217 6.77 27.20 -6.90
C VAL A 217 6.79 28.31 -5.86
N GLN A 218 7.85 29.10 -5.91
CA GLN A 218 8.08 30.21 -5.03
C GLN A 218 8.13 31.51 -5.82
N ARG A 219 7.46 32.53 -5.31
CA ARG A 219 7.49 33.91 -5.81
C ARG A 219 8.58 34.68 -5.09
N ILE A 220 9.50 35.27 -5.83
CA ILE A 220 10.59 36.09 -5.31
C ILE A 220 10.40 37.52 -5.81
N THR A 221 10.41 38.49 -4.90
CA THR A 221 10.16 39.90 -5.22
C THR A 221 11.36 40.78 -4.88
N ALA A 222 11.61 41.81 -5.70
CA ALA A 222 12.75 42.71 -5.50
C ALA A 222 12.56 43.77 -4.43
N ALA A 223 11.31 44.10 -4.06
CA ALA A 223 11.02 45.15 -3.10
C ALA A 223 11.53 44.83 -1.67
N THR A 224 11.67 43.54 -1.34
CA THR A 224 12.08 43.09 0.00
C THR A 224 13.03 41.88 -0.02
N GLY A 225 13.35 41.32 -1.20
CA GLY A 225 14.03 40.03 -1.31
C GLY A 225 13.20 38.88 -0.71
N SER A 226 11.92 39.12 -0.44
CA SER A 226 11.01 38.17 0.17
C SER A 226 10.64 37.10 -0.84
N CYS A 227 10.66 35.87 -0.35
CA CYS A 227 10.22 34.69 -1.07
C CYS A 227 8.94 34.19 -0.41
N THR A 228 7.90 33.91 -1.18
CA THR A 228 6.65 33.31 -0.70
C THR A 228 6.35 32.05 -1.49
N PHE A 229 5.84 31.04 -0.82
CA PHE A 229 5.28 29.87 -1.49
C PHE A 229 3.96 30.28 -2.16
N ILE A 230 3.72 29.77 -3.37
CA ILE A 230 2.48 30.07 -4.10
C ILE A 230 1.69 28.83 -4.53
N GLY A 231 2.30 27.65 -4.52
CA GLY A 231 1.67 26.40 -4.93
C GLY A 231 2.71 25.37 -5.39
N SER A 232 2.26 24.16 -5.68
CA SER A 232 3.08 23.05 -6.16
C SER A 232 2.61 22.57 -7.53
N VAL A 233 3.57 22.11 -8.34
CA VAL A 233 3.31 21.44 -9.61
C VAL A 233 3.71 19.98 -9.47
N GLY A 234 2.76 19.08 -9.70
CA GLY A 234 2.93 17.63 -9.67
C GLY A 234 2.90 17.03 -11.06
N ILE A 235 3.77 16.05 -11.32
CA ILE A 235 3.81 15.26 -12.56
C ILE A 235 3.45 13.82 -12.26
N GLY A 236 2.33 13.35 -12.81
CA GLY A 236 1.82 11.98 -12.63
C GLY A 236 2.44 11.00 -13.60
N SER A 237 2.48 9.71 -13.26
CA SER A 237 3.04 8.66 -14.14
C SER A 237 2.27 8.46 -15.45
N ASN A 238 1.02 8.93 -15.50
CA ASN A 238 0.17 8.96 -16.69
C ASN A 238 0.33 10.26 -17.51
N GLY A 239 1.28 11.11 -17.17
CA GLY A 239 1.55 12.39 -17.82
C GLY A 239 0.66 13.55 -17.39
N ASP A 240 -0.19 13.39 -16.37
CA ASP A 240 -0.97 14.51 -15.84
C ASP A 240 -0.06 15.55 -15.17
N VAL A 241 -0.27 16.82 -15.52
CA VAL A 241 0.30 17.98 -14.83
C VAL A 241 -0.75 18.52 -13.88
N PHE A 242 -0.45 18.47 -12.60
CA PHE A 242 -1.37 18.82 -11.51
C PHE A 242 -0.90 20.06 -10.76
N LEU A 243 -1.80 21.00 -10.50
CA LEU A 243 -1.54 22.24 -9.77
C LEU A 243 -2.29 22.24 -8.42
N THR A 244 -1.56 22.52 -7.33
CA THR A 244 -2.13 22.55 -5.97
C THR A 244 -1.57 23.66 -5.08
N SER A 245 -2.29 24.06 -4.03
CA SER A 245 -1.93 25.12 -3.08
C SER A 245 -1.03 24.67 -1.92
N GLY A 246 -0.35 23.53 -2.01
CA GLY A 246 0.59 23.06 -0.98
C GLY A 246 -0.04 22.40 0.25
N GLU A 247 -1.35 22.51 0.44
CA GLU A 247 -2.13 21.60 1.27
C GLU A 247 -3.03 20.80 0.33
N VAL A 248 -2.50 19.71 -0.24
CA VAL A 248 -3.41 18.65 -0.65
C VAL A 248 -3.80 17.93 0.63
N THR A 249 -4.79 18.46 1.35
CA THR A 249 -5.74 17.54 1.97
C THR A 249 -6.54 16.97 0.82
N ILE A 250 -5.94 16.02 0.10
CA ILE A 250 -6.74 15.06 -0.62
C ILE A 250 -7.49 14.36 0.49
N ASN A 251 -8.81 14.38 0.43
CA ASN A 251 -9.60 13.43 1.17
C ASN A 251 -9.61 12.18 0.28
N PRO A 252 -8.62 11.26 0.34
CA PRO A 252 -8.90 9.95 -0.20
C PRO A 252 -10.14 9.50 0.55
N SER A 253 -11.24 9.27 -0.18
CA SER A 253 -12.38 8.58 0.40
C SER A 253 -11.93 7.14 0.61
N VAL A 254 -11.13 6.90 1.65
CA VAL A 254 -10.82 5.56 2.12
C VAL A 254 -12.12 5.06 2.74
N THR A 255 -13.02 4.63 1.87
CA THR A 255 -14.15 3.86 2.30
C THR A 255 -13.55 2.50 2.62
N THR A 256 -13.27 2.25 3.90
CA THR A 256 -13.00 0.90 4.37
C THR A 256 -14.30 0.12 4.14
N LYS A 257 -14.45 -0.49 2.96
CA LYS A 257 -15.59 -1.34 2.69
C LYS A 257 -15.35 -2.63 3.45
N LYS A 258 -16.00 -2.71 4.61
CA LYS A 258 -16.18 -3.95 5.36
C LYS A 258 -16.84 -4.96 4.42
N ASN A 259 -16.07 -5.92 3.91
CA ASN A 259 -16.67 -7.02 3.16
C ASN A 259 -17.25 -8.00 4.19
N LYS A 260 -18.59 -7.98 4.34
CA LYS A 260 -19.45 -8.99 4.99
C LYS A 260 -19.02 -9.48 6.40
N ASP A 261 -19.67 -8.94 7.43
CA ASP A 261 -20.09 -9.62 8.67
C ASP A 261 -19.12 -10.60 9.37
N GLY A 262 -17.81 -10.34 9.37
CA GLY A 262 -16.83 -11.27 9.95
C GLY A 262 -15.68 -10.66 10.75
N GLY A 263 -15.68 -9.36 11.00
CA GLY A 263 -14.64 -8.67 11.76
C GLY A 263 -14.80 -7.15 11.82
N THR A 264 -13.86 -6.53 12.52
CA THR A 264 -13.67 -5.07 12.60
C THR A 264 -12.34 -4.66 11.97
N VAL A 265 -12.29 -3.42 11.48
CA VAL A 265 -11.07 -2.79 10.97
C VAL A 265 -10.85 -1.50 11.74
N SER A 266 -9.64 -1.26 12.21
CA SER A 266 -9.16 0.01 12.78
C SER A 266 -8.03 0.59 11.93
N GLY A 267 -7.77 1.89 12.10
CA GLY A 267 -6.86 2.63 11.21
C GLY A 267 -7.56 3.28 10.02
N GLY A 268 -8.88 3.41 10.02
CA GLY A 268 -9.61 4.26 9.06
C GLY A 268 -9.56 5.75 9.46
N GLY A 269 -9.67 6.65 8.49
CA GLY A 269 -9.57 8.09 8.73
C GLY A 269 -9.26 8.89 7.47
N THR A 270 -8.90 10.16 7.66
CA THR A 270 -8.31 11.02 6.62
C THR A 270 -6.81 10.94 6.75
N PHE A 271 -6.12 10.62 5.66
CA PHE A 271 -4.67 10.48 5.60
C PHE A 271 -4.11 11.40 4.51
N VAL A 272 -2.85 11.84 4.68
CA VAL A 272 -2.13 12.54 3.62
C VAL A 272 -1.77 11.53 2.54
N ALA A 273 -2.07 11.84 1.28
CA ALA A 273 -1.74 10.91 0.20
C ALA A 273 -0.24 10.66 0.10
N GLY A 274 0.13 9.39 -0.06
CA GLY A 274 1.52 8.94 -0.09
C GLY A 274 2.16 8.73 1.28
N GLU A 275 1.49 9.09 2.38
CA GLU A 275 1.95 8.75 3.73
C GLU A 275 1.64 7.27 4.04
N GLU A 276 2.62 6.55 4.58
CA GLU A 276 2.37 5.19 5.09
C GLU A 276 1.43 5.23 6.29
N THR A 277 0.34 4.49 6.20
CA THR A 277 -0.67 4.38 7.25
C THR A 277 -0.83 2.93 7.68
N GLY A 278 -0.92 2.71 9.00
CA GLY A 278 -1.15 1.39 9.59
C GLY A 278 -2.64 1.05 9.74
N PHE A 279 -3.02 -0.14 9.29
CA PHE A 279 -4.37 -0.71 9.37
C PHE A 279 -4.36 -2.02 10.12
N ASP A 280 -5.37 -2.24 10.96
CA ASP A 280 -5.54 -3.48 11.73
C ASP A 280 -6.90 -4.10 11.47
N ALA A 281 -6.92 -5.41 11.22
CA ALA A 281 -8.12 -6.21 11.07
C ALA A 281 -8.25 -7.20 12.23
N THR A 282 -9.36 -7.13 12.96
CA THR A 282 -9.70 -8.05 14.05
C THR A 282 -10.89 -8.92 13.63
N PRO A 283 -10.71 -10.23 13.39
CA PRO A 283 -11.83 -11.12 13.08
C PRO A 283 -12.82 -11.24 14.23
N ASP A 284 -14.11 -11.24 13.92
CA ASP A 284 -15.17 -11.54 14.89
C ASP A 284 -15.08 -13.04 15.26
N PRO A 285 -15.54 -13.45 16.46
CA PRO A 285 -15.61 -14.86 16.83
C PRO A 285 -16.29 -15.73 15.77
N GLY A 286 -15.64 -16.84 15.40
CA GLY A 286 -16.09 -17.74 14.34
C GLY A 286 -15.56 -17.40 12.95
N ASN A 287 -14.78 -16.33 12.79
CA ASN A 287 -14.16 -15.93 11.54
C ASN A 287 -12.63 -15.91 11.61
N THR A 288 -12.01 -15.88 10.44
CA THR A 288 -10.57 -15.70 10.27
C THR A 288 -10.33 -14.58 9.26
N PHE A 289 -9.27 -13.82 9.47
CA PHE A 289 -8.80 -12.87 8.49
C PHE A 289 -8.21 -13.63 7.29
N VAL A 290 -8.58 -13.23 6.08
CA VAL A 290 -8.08 -13.86 4.85
C VAL A 290 -6.95 -13.03 4.26
N ARG A 291 -7.22 -11.75 3.97
CA ARG A 291 -6.30 -10.81 3.31
C ARG A 291 -6.86 -9.38 3.30
N TRP A 292 -5.98 -8.44 3.01
CA TRP A 292 -6.36 -7.10 2.55
C TRP A 292 -6.44 -7.08 1.03
N VAL A 293 -7.39 -6.31 0.50
CA VAL A 293 -7.51 -5.98 -0.92
C VAL A 293 -7.39 -4.48 -1.07
N VAL A 294 -6.32 -4.04 -1.70
CA VAL A 294 -6.09 -2.63 -2.04
C VAL A 294 -6.45 -2.46 -3.50
N LYS A 295 -7.46 -1.64 -3.81
CA LYS A 295 -7.82 -1.29 -5.18
C LYS A 295 -7.29 0.10 -5.44
N ARG A 296 -6.38 0.20 -6.41
CA ARG A 296 -5.79 1.47 -6.83
C ARG A 296 -6.78 2.26 -7.68
N ALA A 297 -6.61 3.57 -7.72
CA ALA A 297 -7.45 4.45 -8.56
C ALA A 297 -7.47 4.07 -10.05
N ASN A 298 -6.37 3.49 -10.55
CA ASN A 298 -6.26 2.99 -11.92
C ASN A 298 -7.01 1.66 -12.17
N GLY A 299 -7.62 1.08 -11.13
CA GLY A 299 -8.34 -0.19 -11.18
C GLY A 299 -7.52 -1.43 -10.78
N ASP A 300 -6.22 -1.28 -10.55
CA ASP A 300 -5.34 -2.38 -10.14
C ASP A 300 -5.71 -2.91 -8.76
N LYS A 301 -5.42 -4.20 -8.52
CA LYS A 301 -5.69 -4.87 -7.25
C LYS A 301 -4.42 -5.48 -6.69
N GLU A 302 -4.13 -5.13 -5.45
CA GLU A 302 -3.03 -5.70 -4.67
C GLU A 302 -3.59 -6.47 -3.48
N TYR A 303 -2.88 -7.55 -3.09
CA TYR A 303 -3.31 -8.47 -2.05
C TYR A 303 -2.23 -8.60 -0.99
N TYR A 304 -2.61 -8.39 0.28
CA TYR A 304 -1.69 -8.47 1.41
C TYR A 304 -2.19 -9.47 2.45
N TYR A 305 -1.28 -10.21 3.08
CA TYR A 305 -1.59 -11.23 4.07
C TYR A 305 -1.03 -10.79 5.43
N GLY A 306 -1.79 -11.08 6.50
CA GLY A 306 -1.49 -10.59 7.85
C GLY A 306 -2.56 -9.61 8.32
N THR A 307 -2.87 -9.65 9.62
CA THR A 307 -3.93 -8.81 10.22
C THR A 307 -3.54 -7.35 10.34
N HIS A 308 -2.26 -7.02 10.23
CA HIS A 308 -1.73 -5.67 10.20
C HIS A 308 -1.19 -5.35 8.79
N LEU A 309 -1.38 -4.11 8.33
CA LEU A 309 -0.87 -3.63 7.05
C LEU A 309 -0.44 -2.17 7.17
N ASP A 310 0.84 -1.89 6.91
CA ASP A 310 1.34 -0.54 6.63
C ASP A 310 1.37 -0.32 5.12
N ILE A 311 0.70 0.72 4.64
CA ILE A 311 0.68 1.04 3.21
C ILE A 311 0.48 2.53 2.94
N ALA A 312 1.17 3.03 1.92
CA ALA A 312 0.88 4.35 1.35
C ALA A 312 -0.36 4.29 0.43
N LEU A 313 -1.33 5.15 0.73
CA LEU A 313 -2.57 5.29 -0.04
C LEU A 313 -2.61 6.60 -0.81
N PHE A 314 -3.26 6.58 -1.97
CA PHE A 314 -3.45 7.74 -2.83
C PHE A 314 -4.94 8.05 -3.05
N GLU A 315 -5.23 9.18 -3.71
CA GLU A 315 -6.60 9.56 -4.04
C GLU A 315 -7.27 8.48 -4.90
N GLY A 316 -8.49 8.09 -4.54
CA GLY A 316 -9.26 7.05 -5.24
C GLY A 316 -8.90 5.62 -4.84
N ASP A 317 -7.85 5.41 -4.05
CA ASP A 317 -7.55 4.08 -3.50
C ASP A 317 -8.64 3.64 -2.51
N THR A 318 -8.93 2.34 -2.51
CA THR A 318 -9.81 1.73 -1.50
C THR A 318 -9.14 0.52 -0.88
N ILE A 319 -9.33 0.35 0.43
CA ILE A 319 -8.84 -0.79 1.20
C ILE A 319 -10.02 -1.58 1.75
N GLU A 320 -9.97 -2.90 1.56
CA GLU A 320 -10.98 -3.83 2.06
C GLU A 320 -10.31 -4.96 2.83
N ALA A 321 -10.73 -5.19 4.07
CA ALA A 321 -10.40 -6.42 4.78
C ALA A 321 -11.37 -7.53 4.36
N GLU A 322 -10.84 -8.68 3.95
CA GLU A 322 -11.63 -9.87 3.68
C GLU A 322 -11.57 -10.83 4.88
N PHE A 323 -12.75 -11.20 5.38
CA PHE A 323 -12.93 -12.22 6.42
C PHE A 323 -13.64 -13.44 5.84
N ALA A 324 -13.35 -14.60 6.40
CA ALA A 324 -14.06 -15.83 6.10
C ALA A 324 -14.46 -16.56 7.38
N ARG A 325 -15.62 -17.22 7.36
CA ARG A 325 -16.00 -18.12 8.45
C ARG A 325 -14.97 -19.22 8.59
N MET A 326 -14.58 -19.50 9.82
CA MET A 326 -13.68 -20.60 10.11
C MET A 326 -14.31 -21.92 9.66
N SER A 327 -13.49 -22.75 9.03
CA SER A 327 -13.83 -24.12 8.68
C SER A 327 -12.58 -24.99 8.72
N GLY A 328 -12.77 -26.28 8.93
CA GLY A 328 -11.70 -27.26 8.98
C GLY A 328 -11.82 -28.22 10.16
N LYS A 329 -10.77 -29.03 10.32
CA LYS A 329 -10.63 -29.95 11.45
C LYS A 329 -9.64 -29.38 12.46
N PHE A 330 -10.01 -29.44 13.73
CA PHE A 330 -9.19 -29.04 14.86
C PHE A 330 -9.02 -30.27 15.73
N THR A 331 -7.83 -30.45 16.30
CA THR A 331 -7.56 -31.55 17.22
C THR A 331 -6.64 -31.05 18.31
N GLY A 332 -6.78 -31.59 19.51
CA GLY A 332 -5.92 -31.26 20.62
C GLY A 332 -6.14 -32.20 21.78
N LEU A 333 -5.24 -32.08 22.77
CA LEU A 333 -5.35 -32.79 24.02
C LEU A 333 -6.34 -32.03 24.91
N ALA A 334 -7.35 -32.74 25.42
CA ALA A 334 -8.22 -32.26 26.48
C ALA A 334 -7.60 -32.77 27.80
N VAL A 335 -6.92 -31.88 28.52
CA VAL A 335 -6.24 -32.23 29.78
C VAL A 335 -7.13 -31.78 30.92
N GLY A 336 -7.66 -32.73 31.70
CA GLY A 336 -8.07 -32.46 33.08
C GLY A 336 -6.83 -32.12 33.92
N ASP A 337 -6.97 -31.34 35.00
CA ASP A 337 -5.91 -31.01 35.98
C ASP A 337 -4.74 -32.04 35.98
N PRO A 338 -3.48 -31.59 35.76
CA PRO A 338 -2.33 -32.47 35.49
C PRO A 338 -2.03 -33.49 36.59
N THR A 339 -2.64 -33.38 37.77
CA THR A 339 -2.41 -34.28 38.90
C THR A 339 -3.06 -35.67 38.75
N ALA A 340 -3.90 -35.91 37.73
CA ALA A 340 -4.51 -37.21 37.46
C ALA A 340 -4.43 -37.60 35.97
N HIS A 341 -3.39 -38.32 35.55
CA HIS A 341 -3.17 -38.75 34.15
C HIS A 341 -4.29 -39.64 33.57
N ASN A 342 -5.03 -40.33 34.44
CA ASN A 342 -6.26 -41.07 34.14
C ASN A 342 -7.40 -40.17 33.62
N ASN A 343 -7.22 -38.85 33.68
CA ASN A 343 -8.13 -37.83 33.18
C ASN A 343 -7.58 -37.06 31.97
N THR A 344 -6.78 -37.70 31.12
CA THR A 344 -6.34 -37.11 29.84
C THR A 344 -7.15 -37.70 28.68
N GLY A 345 -7.61 -36.83 27.78
CA GLY A 345 -8.41 -37.21 26.64
C GLY A 345 -8.01 -36.49 25.35
N PHE A 346 -8.57 -36.94 24.23
CA PHE A 346 -8.36 -36.31 22.93
C PHE A 346 -9.67 -35.68 22.44
N ALA A 347 -9.60 -34.43 22.01
CA ALA A 347 -10.73 -33.73 21.41
C ALA A 347 -10.44 -33.50 19.91
N SER A 348 -11.39 -33.87 19.06
CA SER A 348 -11.40 -33.54 17.64
C SER A 348 -12.66 -32.75 17.32
N LEU A 349 -12.50 -31.60 16.70
CA LEU A 349 -13.56 -30.75 16.21
C LEU A 349 -13.55 -30.72 14.68
N SER A 350 -14.72 -30.68 14.08
CA SER A 350 -14.91 -30.34 12.68
C SER A 350 -15.91 -29.18 12.59
N LEU A 351 -15.50 -28.09 11.97
CA LEU A 351 -16.31 -26.90 11.75
C LEU A 351 -16.54 -26.71 10.25
N THR A 352 -17.80 -26.58 9.85
CA THR A 352 -18.16 -26.26 8.46
C THR A 352 -18.19 -24.74 8.24
N ALA A 353 -18.09 -24.29 6.99
CA ALA A 353 -18.25 -22.88 6.64
C ALA A 353 -19.63 -22.30 7.01
N THR A 354 -20.63 -23.17 7.21
CA THR A 354 -21.97 -22.77 7.68
C THR A 354 -22.06 -22.60 9.20
N GLY A 355 -20.96 -22.81 9.94
CA GLY A 355 -20.90 -22.73 11.41
C GLY A 355 -21.38 -24.01 12.11
N LYS A 356 -21.68 -25.10 11.37
CA LYS A 356 -22.04 -26.38 11.99
C LYS A 356 -20.79 -27.04 12.55
N LEU A 357 -20.90 -27.49 13.78
CA LEU A 357 -19.82 -28.08 14.54
C LEU A 357 -20.15 -29.53 14.87
N SER A 358 -19.18 -30.42 14.67
CA SER A 358 -19.18 -31.74 15.26
C SER A 358 -17.91 -31.95 16.06
N ALA A 359 -18.03 -32.39 17.31
CA ALA A 359 -16.89 -32.74 18.13
C ALA A 359 -16.91 -34.22 18.46
N THR A 360 -15.74 -34.82 18.61
CA THR A 360 -15.53 -36.09 19.28
C THR A 360 -14.58 -35.85 20.43
N VAL A 361 -15.02 -36.18 21.65
CA VAL A 361 -14.15 -36.21 22.82
C VAL A 361 -13.97 -37.66 23.22
N ALA A 362 -12.73 -38.10 23.43
CA ALA A 362 -12.41 -39.44 23.90
C ALA A 362 -11.62 -39.33 25.21
N PHE A 363 -12.06 -40.03 26.25
CA PHE A 363 -11.49 -39.97 27.60
C PHE A 363 -11.83 -41.24 28.37
N GLY A 364 -10.89 -41.80 29.13
CA GLY A 364 -11.13 -42.98 29.98
C GLY A 364 -11.70 -44.19 29.21
N GLY A 365 -11.27 -44.39 27.96
CA GLY A 365 -11.77 -45.47 27.08
C GLY A 365 -13.17 -45.24 26.49
N GLN A 366 -13.84 -44.13 26.83
CA GLN A 366 -15.15 -43.78 26.29
C GLN A 366 -15.06 -42.65 25.26
N LYS A 367 -16.07 -42.58 24.38
CA LYS A 367 -16.15 -41.63 23.27
C LYS A 367 -17.51 -40.97 23.24
N TRP A 368 -17.52 -39.65 23.22
CA TRP A 368 -18.72 -38.83 23.11
C TRP A 368 -18.70 -38.02 21.82
N VAL A 369 -19.86 -37.93 21.18
CA VAL A 369 -20.04 -37.17 19.94
C VAL A 369 -20.97 -36.00 20.21
N TYR A 370 -20.47 -34.82 19.92
CA TYR A 370 -21.16 -33.56 20.10
C TYR A 370 -21.54 -32.98 18.74
N LYS A 371 -22.68 -32.29 18.72
CA LYS A 371 -23.10 -31.48 17.59
C LYS A 371 -23.62 -30.14 18.10
N GLY A 372 -23.38 -29.10 17.34
CA GLY A 372 -23.94 -27.79 17.60
C GLY A 372 -23.74 -26.86 16.42
N THR A 373 -24.14 -25.60 16.60
CA THR A 373 -23.89 -24.53 15.65
C THR A 373 -23.17 -23.44 16.40
N LEU A 374 -22.00 -23.04 15.91
CA LEU A 374 -21.34 -21.84 16.42
C LEU A 374 -22.17 -20.64 15.97
N ALA A 375 -22.84 -19.97 16.91
CA ALA A 375 -23.52 -18.72 16.60
C ALA A 375 -22.47 -17.68 16.22
N ALA A 376 -22.78 -16.86 15.21
CA ALA A 376 -21.94 -15.72 14.87
C ALA A 376 -22.13 -14.64 15.93
N ALA A 377 -21.39 -14.76 17.04
CA ALA A 377 -21.02 -13.71 18.02
C ALA A 377 -20.87 -14.29 19.43
N GLY A 378 -19.64 -14.30 19.95
CA GLY A 378 -19.27 -14.02 21.35
C GLY A 378 -19.81 -14.86 22.52
N SER A 379 -20.87 -15.64 22.36
CA SER A 379 -21.41 -16.49 23.42
C SER A 379 -20.88 -17.90 23.23
N GLY A 380 -20.14 -18.40 24.21
CA GLY A 380 -19.62 -19.76 24.16
C GLY A 380 -20.73 -20.76 23.83
N VAL A 381 -20.44 -21.71 22.94
CA VAL A 381 -21.42 -22.71 22.53
C VAL A 381 -21.27 -23.94 23.39
N THR A 382 -22.23 -24.15 24.29
CA THR A 382 -22.38 -25.43 24.97
C THR A 382 -22.91 -26.46 23.98
N LEU A 383 -22.09 -27.44 23.67
CA LEU A 383 -22.44 -28.53 22.78
C LEU A 383 -23.13 -29.62 23.58
N THR A 384 -24.30 -30.02 23.13
CA THR A 384 -25.06 -31.10 23.79
C THR A 384 -24.58 -32.45 23.27
N ASN A 385 -24.29 -33.35 24.21
CA ASN A 385 -24.00 -34.73 23.89
C ASN A 385 -25.29 -35.43 23.42
N LYS A 386 -25.20 -36.18 22.31
CA LYS A 386 -26.33 -36.92 21.75
C LYS A 386 -26.92 -37.97 22.71
N SER A 387 -26.14 -38.53 23.62
CA SER A 387 -26.59 -39.56 24.56
C SER A 387 -27.23 -39.02 25.85
N GLY A 388 -27.21 -37.72 26.10
CA GLY A 388 -27.69 -37.10 27.35
C GLY A 388 -26.80 -37.36 28.59
N ASN A 389 -26.02 -38.44 28.60
CA ASN A 389 -25.06 -38.79 29.65
C ASN A 389 -23.63 -38.64 29.12
N GLY A 390 -22.94 -37.57 29.52
CA GLY A 390 -21.52 -37.34 29.24
C GLY A 390 -21.08 -35.93 29.61
N PRO A 391 -19.77 -35.62 29.47
CA PRO A 391 -19.23 -34.34 29.87
C PRO A 391 -19.84 -33.17 29.09
N THR A 392 -20.00 -32.02 29.74
CA THR A 392 -20.42 -30.78 29.08
C THR A 392 -19.22 -30.19 28.35
N LEU A 393 -19.33 -30.03 27.03
CA LEU A 393 -18.31 -29.39 26.21
C LEU A 393 -18.78 -27.98 25.87
N THR A 394 -18.07 -26.97 26.35
CA THR A 394 -18.32 -25.57 26.01
C THR A 394 -17.20 -25.07 25.11
N VAL A 395 -17.54 -24.45 23.99
CA VAL A 395 -16.57 -23.76 23.14
C VAL A 395 -16.68 -22.28 23.45
N SER A 396 -15.72 -21.71 24.19
CA SER A 396 -15.79 -20.36 24.75
C SER A 396 -15.30 -19.28 23.78
N SER A 397 -14.34 -19.61 22.93
CA SER A 397 -13.73 -18.67 21.98
C SER A 397 -13.32 -19.41 20.70
N ALA A 398 -13.45 -18.73 19.57
CA ALA A 398 -13.03 -19.27 18.28
C ALA A 398 -12.48 -18.10 17.46
N VAL A 399 -11.20 -17.78 17.62
CA VAL A 399 -10.53 -16.66 16.95
C VAL A 399 -9.31 -17.18 16.19
N GLY A 400 -9.28 -16.91 14.88
CA GLY A 400 -8.12 -17.22 14.04
C GLY A 400 -7.89 -18.72 13.79
N ILE A 401 -6.92 -19.32 14.49
CA ILE A 401 -6.54 -20.74 14.37
C ILE A 401 -6.73 -21.54 15.67
N HIS A 402 -7.26 -20.91 16.72
CA HIS A 402 -7.46 -21.51 18.03
C HIS A 402 -8.95 -21.63 18.35
N ILE A 403 -9.29 -22.68 19.08
CA ILE A 403 -10.62 -22.86 19.67
C ILE A 403 -10.42 -23.14 21.14
N ASP A 404 -10.81 -22.18 21.97
CA ASP A 404 -10.82 -22.35 23.41
C ASP A 404 -12.15 -22.91 23.85
N GLY A 405 -12.11 -23.68 24.91
CA GLY A 405 -13.29 -24.25 25.49
C GLY A 405 -13.04 -24.80 26.86
N ASP A 406 -14.04 -25.52 27.33
CA ASP A 406 -14.08 -26.11 28.64
C ASP A 406 -14.77 -27.48 28.59
N ILE A 407 -14.23 -28.45 29.32
CA ILE A 407 -14.85 -29.75 29.56
C ILE A 407 -15.06 -29.88 31.07
N ASN A 408 -16.32 -29.87 31.52
CA ASN A 408 -16.70 -29.99 32.93
C ASN A 408 -15.97 -29.01 33.89
N GLY A 409 -15.70 -27.78 33.46
CA GLY A 409 -14.98 -26.78 34.24
C GLY A 409 -13.46 -26.80 34.08
N THR A 410 -12.91 -27.68 33.23
CA THR A 410 -11.49 -27.61 32.83
C THR A 410 -11.29 -27.01 31.44
N ALA A 411 -10.54 -25.91 31.37
CA ALA A 411 -10.24 -25.21 30.13
C ALA A 411 -9.32 -26.02 29.19
N PHE A 412 -9.51 -25.85 27.88
CA PHE A 412 -8.63 -26.39 26.84
C PHE A 412 -8.48 -25.39 25.67
N THR A 413 -7.40 -25.54 24.89
CA THR A 413 -7.19 -24.84 23.62
C THR A 413 -6.89 -25.86 22.52
N LEU A 414 -7.70 -25.86 21.46
CA LEU A 414 -7.47 -26.68 20.26
C LEU A 414 -6.83 -25.84 19.17
N HIS A 415 -5.93 -26.46 18.40
CA HIS A 415 -5.27 -25.82 17.27
C HIS A 415 -5.81 -26.36 15.94
N LYS A 416 -5.91 -25.48 14.94
CA LYS A 416 -6.29 -25.85 13.56
C LYS A 416 -5.22 -26.74 12.94
N VAL A 417 -5.61 -27.89 12.40
CA VAL A 417 -4.67 -28.76 11.66
C VAL A 417 -4.74 -28.43 10.18
N LEU A 418 -3.67 -27.82 9.66
CA LEU A 418 -3.49 -27.55 8.23
C LEU A 418 -2.96 -28.81 7.54
N TRP A 419 -3.85 -29.64 7.00
CA TRP A 419 -3.46 -30.79 6.19
C TRP A 419 -3.09 -30.33 4.77
N LYS A 420 -1.79 -30.36 4.42
CA LYS A 420 -1.40 -30.39 3.00
C LYS A 420 -1.65 -31.80 2.48
N LYS A 421 -2.65 -31.95 1.61
CA LYS A 421 -2.94 -33.20 0.90
C LYS A 421 -1.85 -33.41 -0.16
N ASN A 422 -0.79 -34.15 0.17
CA ASN A 422 0.00 -34.79 -0.86
C ASN A 422 -0.73 -36.06 -1.30
N SER A 423 -0.84 -36.26 -2.61
CA SER A 423 -1.89 -37.05 -3.26
C SER A 423 -1.78 -38.57 -3.16
N ASN A 424 -0.91 -39.15 -2.34
CA ASN A 424 -0.83 -40.61 -2.15
C ASN A 424 -0.24 -40.94 -0.77
N GLU A 425 -1.04 -41.41 0.19
CA GLU A 425 -0.66 -42.40 1.22
C GLU A 425 -1.84 -42.72 2.16
N TYR A 426 -1.84 -43.96 2.67
CA TYR A 426 -2.93 -44.65 3.37
C TYR A 426 -3.28 -44.06 4.76
N LEU A 427 -4.47 -44.45 5.24
CA LEU A 427 -5.24 -44.02 6.42
C LEU A 427 -4.55 -43.82 7.79
N PHE A 428 -3.24 -44.04 7.94
CA PHE A 428 -2.50 -43.76 9.18
C PHE A 428 -1.03 -43.30 8.96
N GLY A 429 -0.66 -42.87 7.76
CA GLY A 429 0.64 -42.24 7.50
C GLY A 429 0.54 -40.73 7.58
N GLY A 430 1.19 -40.09 8.56
CA GLY A 430 1.19 -38.64 8.71
C GLY A 430 2.28 -38.11 9.65
N LEU A 431 2.65 -36.85 9.44
CA LEU A 431 3.46 -36.08 10.39
C LEU A 431 2.57 -35.62 11.55
N HIS A 432 2.98 -35.91 12.77
CA HIS A 432 2.32 -35.45 14.00
C HIS A 432 3.25 -34.53 14.78
N THR A 433 2.70 -33.50 15.42
CA THR A 433 3.39 -32.73 16.45
C THR A 433 3.13 -33.40 17.79
N ALA A 434 4.17 -33.81 18.51
CA ALA A 434 4.06 -34.28 19.89
C ALA A 434 4.88 -33.36 20.81
N CYS A 435 4.31 -32.97 21.95
CA CYS A 435 5.10 -32.44 23.05
C CYS A 435 5.82 -33.61 23.71
N LEU A 436 7.15 -33.52 23.76
CA LEU A 436 7.99 -34.42 24.53
C LEU A 436 8.34 -33.70 25.83
N ALA A 437 7.87 -34.22 26.96
CA ALA A 437 8.29 -33.79 28.28
C ALA A 437 9.10 -34.91 28.92
N GLU A 438 10.26 -34.59 29.48
CA GLU A 438 10.92 -35.45 30.45
C GLU A 438 10.32 -35.16 31.83
N ASP A 439 10.36 -36.16 32.72
CA ASP A 439 9.78 -36.07 34.07
C ASP A 439 10.41 -34.89 34.82
N GLY A 440 9.69 -33.76 34.87
CA GLY A 440 10.13 -32.52 35.50
C GLY A 440 10.51 -31.36 34.55
N ILE A 441 9.51 -30.53 34.25
CA ILE A 441 9.55 -29.06 34.11
C ILE A 441 10.38 -28.38 32.98
N THR A 442 10.82 -29.08 31.93
CA THR A 442 11.38 -28.36 30.76
C THR A 442 10.88 -28.90 29.41
N GLU A 443 10.14 -28.07 28.67
CA GLU A 443 9.73 -28.35 27.29
C GLU A 443 10.95 -28.33 26.36
N TYR A 444 11.17 -29.42 25.62
CA TYR A 444 12.29 -29.55 24.67
C TYR A 444 11.94 -29.15 23.22
N GLY A 445 10.83 -28.44 23.03
CA GLY A 445 10.42 -27.93 21.72
C GLY A 445 9.65 -28.93 20.85
N HIS A 446 9.04 -28.41 19.79
CA HIS A 446 8.12 -29.14 18.92
C HIS A 446 8.92 -29.89 17.84
N SER A 447 8.87 -31.22 17.82
CA SER A 447 9.49 -32.03 16.75
C SER A 447 8.45 -32.77 15.92
N LEU A 448 8.78 -32.95 14.64
CA LEU A 448 7.95 -33.67 13.67
C LEU A 448 8.14 -35.18 13.87
N ILE A 449 7.08 -35.89 14.20
CA ILE A 449 7.10 -37.35 14.37
C ILE A 449 6.44 -38.02 13.18
N LYS A 450 7.14 -38.98 12.56
CA LYS A 450 6.57 -39.87 11.55
C LYS A 450 6.11 -41.15 12.22
N ILE A 451 4.82 -41.42 12.15
CA ILE A 451 4.23 -42.69 12.59
C ILE A 451 4.02 -43.56 11.35
N SER A 452 4.59 -44.77 11.36
CA SER A 452 4.34 -45.77 10.32
C SER A 452 3.88 -47.07 10.96
N SER A 453 2.81 -47.65 10.43
CA SER A 453 2.27 -48.96 10.82
C SER A 453 2.22 -49.87 9.61
N THR A 454 2.77 -51.07 9.71
CA THR A 454 2.69 -52.11 8.66
C THR A 454 1.96 -53.39 9.10
N SER A 455 1.53 -53.50 10.36
CA SER A 455 0.88 -54.72 10.88
C SER A 455 0.30 -54.58 12.30
N GLY A 456 -0.15 -53.39 12.70
CA GLY A 456 -0.69 -53.17 14.05
C GLY A 456 0.36 -52.78 15.10
N ALA A 457 1.65 -52.82 14.78
CA ALA A 457 2.71 -52.19 15.55
C ALA A 457 3.02 -50.79 14.98
N ALA A 458 2.82 -49.74 15.77
CA ALA A 458 3.26 -48.39 15.43
C ALA A 458 4.72 -48.23 15.89
N THR A 459 5.65 -48.05 14.95
CA THR A 459 7.02 -47.65 15.29
C THR A 459 7.09 -46.13 15.26
N ILE A 460 7.44 -45.51 16.39
CA ILE A 460 7.65 -44.06 16.46
C ILE A 460 9.14 -43.80 16.21
N LYS A 461 9.44 -43.05 15.16
CA LYS A 461 10.80 -42.61 14.84
C LYS A 461 10.83 -41.09 14.77
N GLY A 462 11.85 -40.50 15.37
CA GLY A 462 12.07 -39.06 15.34
C GLY A 462 13.50 -38.69 15.65
N GLN A 463 13.78 -37.39 15.56
CA GLN A 463 15.06 -36.79 15.88
C GLN A 463 14.79 -35.57 16.76
N LEU A 464 15.41 -35.52 17.94
CA LEU A 464 15.34 -34.37 18.84
C LEU A 464 16.10 -33.17 18.24
N PRO A 465 15.84 -31.92 18.69
CA PRO A 465 16.52 -30.73 18.17
C PRO A 465 18.05 -30.77 18.30
N ASN A 466 18.58 -31.50 19.28
CA ASN A 466 20.02 -31.73 19.45
C ASN A 466 20.61 -32.80 18.49
N GLY A 467 19.81 -33.30 17.54
CA GLY A 467 20.20 -34.29 16.57
C GLY A 467 20.07 -35.75 17.03
N THR A 468 19.68 -36.01 18.27
CA THR A 468 19.54 -37.37 18.82
C THR A 468 18.38 -38.10 18.14
N LYS A 469 18.67 -39.20 17.46
CA LYS A 469 17.64 -40.07 16.85
C LYS A 469 17.05 -40.98 17.91
N TYR A 470 15.74 -41.20 17.87
CA TYR A 470 15.09 -42.19 18.72
C TYR A 470 14.19 -43.12 17.89
N THR A 471 14.01 -44.34 18.39
CA THR A 471 13.10 -45.35 17.84
C THR A 471 12.51 -46.11 19.01
N SER A 472 11.18 -46.12 19.17
CA SER A 472 10.54 -46.91 20.23
C SER A 472 10.60 -48.39 19.87
N SER A 473 11.16 -49.23 20.75
CA SER A 473 11.37 -50.67 20.49
C SER A 473 10.28 -51.59 21.04
N THR A 474 9.24 -51.06 21.68
CA THR A 474 8.25 -51.91 22.37
C THR A 474 6.90 -51.88 21.66
N VAL A 475 6.48 -53.06 21.24
CA VAL A 475 5.09 -53.38 20.89
C VAL A 475 4.22 -53.10 22.11
N VAL A 476 3.21 -52.24 21.95
CA VAL A 476 2.09 -52.17 22.89
C VAL A 476 0.88 -52.70 22.14
N GLU A 477 0.61 -54.00 22.28
CA GLU A 477 -0.71 -54.53 21.97
C GLU A 477 -1.68 -53.96 23.02
N ALA A 478 -2.45 -52.95 22.62
CA ALA A 478 -3.69 -52.64 23.32
C ALA A 478 -4.75 -53.59 22.78
N SER A 479 -5.08 -54.64 23.53
CA SER A 479 -6.25 -55.49 23.27
C SER A 479 -7.59 -54.74 23.43
N ASP A 480 -7.57 -53.43 23.65
CA ASP A 480 -8.75 -52.63 23.97
C ASP A 480 -8.82 -51.25 23.30
N ASN A 481 -8.22 -51.04 22.11
CA ASN A 481 -8.55 -49.89 21.22
C ASN A 481 -8.56 -48.47 21.86
N SER A 482 -7.86 -48.24 22.98
CA SER A 482 -7.87 -46.96 23.68
C SER A 482 -6.54 -46.20 23.50
N LEU A 483 -6.65 -44.91 23.14
CA LEU A 483 -5.57 -43.92 23.03
C LEU A 483 -5.65 -42.94 24.22
N PRO A 484 -4.53 -42.31 24.66
CA PRO A 484 -3.25 -42.21 23.95
C PRO A 484 -2.09 -43.05 24.53
N PHE A 485 -1.09 -43.30 23.68
CA PHE A 485 0.17 -43.97 24.01
C PHE A 485 1.19 -43.02 24.64
N TYR A 486 1.86 -43.45 25.71
CA TYR A 486 3.06 -42.82 26.27
C TYR A 486 4.28 -43.67 25.91
N GLY A 487 5.26 -43.07 25.21
CA GLY A 487 6.55 -43.72 24.95
C GLY A 487 7.59 -43.22 25.94
N LEU A 488 8.04 -44.08 26.86
CA LEU A 488 9.19 -43.80 27.71
C LEU A 488 10.46 -43.69 26.83
N ILE A 489 11.05 -42.50 26.77
CA ILE A 489 12.41 -42.33 26.26
C ILE A 489 13.32 -42.90 27.34
N LYS A 490 13.82 -44.12 27.15
CA LYS A 490 14.85 -44.66 28.03
C LYS A 490 16.14 -43.88 27.73
N GLY A 491 16.41 -42.85 28.54
CA GLY A 491 17.69 -42.16 28.52
C GLY A 491 18.80 -43.21 28.61
N GLY A 492 19.62 -43.29 27.57
CA GLY A 492 20.84 -44.09 27.64
C GLY A 492 21.65 -43.57 28.82
N ALA A 493 22.00 -44.46 29.75
CA ALA A 493 22.93 -44.13 30.80
C ALA A 493 24.16 -43.47 30.18
N SER A 494 24.53 -42.31 30.72
CA SER A 494 25.80 -41.65 30.43
C SER A 494 26.96 -42.65 30.51
N SER A 495 27.71 -42.76 29.42
CA SER A 495 29.12 -43.16 29.41
C SER A 495 29.93 -42.01 28.82
#